data_AF-A0A9E2LI56-F1
#
_entry.id   AF-A0A9E2LI56-F1
#
_cell.length_a   1.000
_cell.length_b   1.000
_cell.length_c   1.000
_cell.angle_alpha   90.00
_cell.angle_beta   90.00
_cell.angle_gamma   90.00
#
_symmetry.space_group_name_H-M   'P 1'
#
loop_
_entity.id
_entity.type
_entity.pdbx_description
1 polymer ?
#
loop_
_entity_poly.entity_id
_entity_poly.type
_entity_poly.pdbx_seq_one_letter_code
_entity_poly.pdbx_strand_id
1 'polypeptide(L)'
;MRVLVLGGDGFCGWPTALHLSARGWDVCIVDNLSRRNIDNELEVQSLTPIRTMGERIAAWQELSGRTIEFVNMTVGKEFDRLVALIREWKPDSVVHFAEQRAAPYSMKSARHKLYTVDNNLNATNHLLAAIVESGLDVHLAHLGTMGVYGYTTAGLRIPEGYLKVTVDTDFGPAEQEILFPPNPGSIYHMTKTQDALLFQFYARNDGLRITDLHQGIV
;
A
#
# COMPACT_ATOMS: atom_id res chain seq x y z
N MET A 1 13.13 -8.36 -13.58
CA MET A 1 12.93 -7.51 -12.40
C MET A 1 12.40 -8.35 -11.27
N ARG A 2 12.77 -8.03 -10.04
CA ARG A 2 12.28 -8.64 -8.81
C ARG A 2 11.30 -7.70 -8.12
N VAL A 3 10.05 -8.13 -7.96
CA VAL A 3 9.01 -7.35 -7.28
C VAL A 3 8.44 -8.05 -6.05
N LEU A 4 8.54 -7.40 -4.90
CA LEU A 4 7.77 -7.79 -3.72
C LEU A 4 6.35 -7.25 -3.85
N VAL A 5 5.35 -8.11 -3.66
CA VAL A 5 3.93 -7.71 -3.62
C VAL A 5 3.43 -7.93 -2.20
N LEU A 6 3.41 -6.86 -1.40
CA LEU A 6 2.84 -6.90 -0.06
C LEU A 6 1.31 -6.86 -0.18
N GLY A 7 0.60 -7.73 0.53
CA GLY A 7 -0.85 -7.88 0.37
C GLY A 7 -1.25 -8.67 -0.89
N GLY A 8 -0.36 -9.54 -1.37
CA GLY A 8 -0.51 -10.26 -2.63
C GLY A 8 -1.57 -11.37 -2.65
N ASP A 9 -2.16 -11.75 -1.51
CA ASP A 9 -3.34 -12.65 -1.51
C ASP A 9 -4.66 -11.89 -1.72
N GLY A 10 -4.63 -10.57 -1.58
CA GLY A 10 -5.76 -9.67 -1.70
C GLY A 10 -6.31 -9.51 -3.12
N PHE A 11 -7.41 -8.77 -3.23
CA PHE A 11 -8.16 -8.59 -4.47
C PHE A 11 -7.35 -7.94 -5.60
N CYS A 12 -6.61 -6.86 -5.31
CA CYS A 12 -5.71 -6.21 -6.29
C CYS A 12 -4.33 -6.88 -6.32
N GLY A 13 -3.85 -7.37 -5.17
CA GLY A 13 -2.52 -7.97 -5.04
C GLY A 13 -2.36 -9.24 -5.84
N TRP A 14 -3.32 -10.17 -5.78
CA TRP A 14 -3.25 -11.45 -6.48
C TRP A 14 -3.17 -11.33 -8.01
N PRO A 15 -4.09 -10.63 -8.70
CA PRO A 15 -3.98 -10.44 -10.14
C PRO A 15 -2.74 -9.63 -10.53
N THR A 16 -2.28 -8.69 -9.68
CA THR A 16 -1.02 -7.97 -9.92
C THR A 16 0.17 -8.92 -9.90
N ALA A 17 0.28 -9.80 -8.89
CA ALA A 17 1.36 -10.78 -8.79
C ALA A 17 1.38 -11.73 -10.00
N LEU A 18 0.22 -12.27 -10.40
CA LEU A 18 0.09 -13.10 -11.60
C LEU A 18 0.51 -12.35 -12.87
N HIS A 19 0.07 -11.11 -13.01
CA HIS A 19 0.37 -10.29 -14.18
C HIS A 19 1.87 -9.97 -14.32
N LEU A 20 2.53 -9.61 -13.22
CA LEU A 20 3.96 -9.35 -13.21
C LEU A 20 4.76 -10.63 -13.48
N SER A 21 4.36 -11.75 -12.88
CA SER A 21 4.97 -13.06 -13.16
C SER A 21 4.81 -13.47 -14.63
N ALA A 22 3.63 -13.26 -15.23
CA ALA A 22 3.36 -13.55 -16.64
C ALA A 22 4.26 -12.73 -17.59
N ARG A 23 4.65 -11.51 -17.18
CA ARG A 23 5.62 -10.66 -17.89
C ARG A 23 7.08 -11.08 -17.71
N GLY A 24 7.33 -12.18 -16.99
CA GLY A 24 8.67 -12.70 -16.75
C GLY A 24 9.42 -12.01 -15.62
N TRP A 25 8.70 -11.39 -14.68
CA TRP A 25 9.30 -10.85 -13.47
C TRP A 25 9.33 -11.92 -12.38
N ASP A 26 10.35 -11.89 -11.54
CA ASP A 26 10.40 -12.70 -10.33
C ASP A 26 9.52 -12.00 -9.29
N VAL A 27 8.59 -12.74 -8.71
CA VAL A 27 7.58 -12.19 -7.81
C VAL A 27 7.59 -12.96 -6.50
N CYS A 28 7.64 -12.22 -5.39
CA CYS A 28 7.45 -12.75 -4.06
C CYS A 28 6.29 -12.02 -3.38
N ILE A 29 5.30 -12.78 -2.93
CA ILE A 29 4.16 -12.27 -2.18
C ILE A 29 4.50 -12.26 -0.69
N VAL A 30 4.18 -11.17 -0.01
CA VAL A 30 4.22 -11.08 1.45
C VAL A 30 2.81 -10.80 1.96
N ASP A 31 2.25 -11.71 2.75
CA ASP A 31 0.87 -11.57 3.24
C ASP A 31 0.69 -12.35 4.55
N ASN A 32 -0.08 -11.82 5.49
CA ASN A 32 -0.43 -12.50 6.74
C ASN A 32 -1.84 -13.11 6.72
N LEU A 33 -2.54 -13.03 5.58
CA LEU A 33 -3.89 -13.55 5.36
C LEU A 33 -4.95 -12.90 6.27
N SER A 34 -4.65 -11.76 6.90
CA SER A 34 -5.56 -11.06 7.81
C SER A 34 -6.90 -10.72 7.16
N ARG A 35 -6.91 -10.42 5.85
CA ARG A 35 -8.15 -10.17 5.12
C ARG A 35 -9.08 -11.39 5.13
N ARG A 36 -8.57 -12.62 5.11
CA ARG A 36 -9.39 -13.84 5.26
C ARG A 36 -9.92 -14.00 6.68
N ASN A 37 -9.13 -13.62 7.68
CA ASN A 37 -9.58 -13.64 9.08
C ASN A 37 -10.68 -12.61 9.34
N ILE A 38 -10.66 -11.46 8.66
CA ILE A 38 -11.74 -10.48 8.70
C ILE A 38 -13.05 -11.06 8.11
N ASP A 39 -12.97 -11.88 7.06
CA ASP A 39 -14.17 -12.58 6.55
C ASP A 39 -14.76 -13.52 7.60
N ASN A 40 -13.90 -14.26 8.32
CA ASN A 40 -14.33 -15.12 9.41
C ASN A 40 -14.97 -14.31 10.57
N GLU A 41 -14.36 -13.17 10.94
CA GLU A 41 -14.89 -12.27 11.99
C GLU A 41 -16.29 -11.75 11.63
N LEU A 42 -16.50 -11.37 10.37
CA LEU A 42 -17.75 -10.77 9.91
C LEU A 42 -18.78 -11.80 9.43
N GLU A 43 -18.41 -13.09 9.44
CA GLU A 43 -19.22 -14.19 8.89
C GLU A 43 -19.65 -13.93 7.43
N VAL A 44 -18.73 -13.39 6.63
CA VAL A 44 -18.96 -13.12 5.20
C VAL A 44 -18.06 -14.01 4.35
N GLN A 45 -18.41 -14.12 3.07
CA GLN A 45 -17.61 -14.84 2.09
C GLN A 45 -17.59 -14.10 0.75
N SER A 46 -16.52 -14.30 0.00
CA SER A 46 -16.47 -13.86 -1.39
C SER A 46 -17.54 -14.57 -2.22
N LEU A 47 -18.07 -13.86 -3.21
CA LEU A 47 -19.01 -14.42 -4.19
C LEU A 47 -18.40 -15.62 -4.93
N THR A 48 -17.11 -15.52 -5.28
CA THR A 48 -16.36 -16.61 -5.91
C THR A 48 -15.55 -17.34 -4.85
N PRO A 49 -15.65 -18.68 -4.75
CA PRO A 49 -14.86 -19.46 -3.79
C PRO A 49 -13.36 -19.19 -3.96
N ILE A 50 -12.73 -18.71 -2.89
CA ILE A 50 -11.31 -18.37 -2.89
C ILE A 50 -10.50 -19.58 -2.42
N ARG A 51 -9.62 -20.11 -3.26
CA ARG A 51 -8.69 -21.17 -2.88
C ARG A 51 -7.61 -20.66 -1.93
N THR A 52 -6.93 -21.60 -1.26
CA THR A 52 -5.81 -21.29 -0.38
C THR A 52 -4.63 -20.73 -1.17
N MET A 53 -3.73 -20.02 -0.50
CA MET A 53 -2.54 -19.43 -1.16
C MET A 53 -1.66 -20.51 -1.81
N GLY A 54 -1.49 -21.66 -1.15
CA GLY A 54 -0.72 -22.79 -1.69
C GLY A 54 -1.32 -23.34 -2.98
N GLU A 55 -2.65 -23.58 -3.02
CA GLU A 55 -3.33 -24.03 -4.23
C GLU A 55 -3.25 -23.00 -5.37
N ARG A 56 -3.39 -21.71 -5.04
CA ARG A 56 -3.24 -20.60 -6.00
C ARG A 56 -1.87 -20.59 -6.67
N ILE A 57 -0.80 -20.74 -5.89
CA ILE A 57 0.59 -20.75 -6.39
C ILE A 57 0.86 -22.03 -7.17
N ALA A 58 0.41 -23.19 -6.68
CA ALA A 58 0.59 -24.46 -7.36
C ALA A 58 -0.09 -24.46 -8.75
N ALA A 59 -1.32 -23.96 -8.83
CA ALA A 59 -2.03 -23.81 -10.10
C ALA A 59 -1.30 -22.87 -11.07
N TRP A 60 -0.72 -21.77 -10.58
CA TRP A 60 0.07 -20.88 -11.43
C TRP A 60 1.35 -21.55 -11.95
N GLN A 61 2.07 -22.27 -11.09
CA GLN A 61 3.26 -23.03 -11.47
C GLN A 61 2.94 -24.10 -12.51
N GLU A 62 1.84 -24.84 -12.34
CA GLU A 62 1.39 -25.88 -13.28
C GLU A 62 1.07 -25.29 -14.66
N LEU A 63 0.36 -24.16 -14.71
CA LEU A 63 -0.08 -23.56 -15.97
C LEU A 63 1.02 -22.77 -16.70
N SER A 64 1.91 -22.12 -15.96
CA SER A 64 2.88 -21.17 -16.53
C SER A 64 4.33 -21.63 -16.49
N GLY A 65 4.63 -22.66 -15.68
CA GLY A 65 6.00 -23.07 -15.35
C GLY A 65 6.75 -22.09 -14.43
N ARG A 66 6.11 -20.99 -13.99
CA ARG A 66 6.73 -19.95 -13.17
C ARG A 66 6.31 -20.04 -11.70
N THR A 67 7.28 -19.85 -10.82
CA THR A 67 7.05 -19.87 -9.38
C THR A 67 6.80 -18.45 -8.88
N ILE A 68 5.79 -18.27 -8.04
CA ILE A 68 5.63 -17.07 -7.21
C ILE A 68 5.97 -17.49 -5.78
N GLU A 69 6.96 -16.84 -5.18
CA GLU A 69 7.33 -17.10 -3.78
C GLU A 69 6.26 -16.53 -2.84
N PHE A 70 6.14 -17.13 -1.65
CA PHE A 70 5.21 -16.66 -0.63
C PHE A 70 5.87 -16.62 0.74
N VAL A 71 5.77 -15.47 1.40
CA VAL A 71 6.27 -15.23 2.74
C VAL A 71 5.12 -14.83 3.65
N ASN A 72 4.81 -15.68 4.62
CA ASN A 72 3.85 -15.34 5.66
C ASN A 72 4.52 -14.43 6.71
N MET A 73 4.14 -13.15 6.69
CA MET A 73 4.69 -12.12 7.56
C MET A 73 3.70 -10.97 7.74
N THR A 74 3.64 -10.43 8.95
CA THR A 74 2.90 -9.20 9.26
C THR A 74 3.79 -7.98 9.12
N VAL A 75 3.66 -7.29 7.98
CA VAL A 75 4.27 -5.98 7.75
C VAL A 75 3.75 -4.99 8.80
N GLY A 76 4.63 -4.17 9.35
CA GLY A 76 4.30 -3.25 10.46
C GLY A 76 4.45 -3.85 11.86
N LYS A 77 4.78 -5.15 11.99
CA LYS A 77 5.06 -5.80 13.28
C LYS A 77 6.39 -6.54 13.30
N GLU A 78 6.82 -7.09 12.16
CA GLU A 78 8.02 -7.94 12.08
C GLU A 78 9.17 -7.24 11.33
N PHE A 79 9.62 -6.10 11.87
CA PHE A 79 10.58 -5.20 11.20
C PHE A 79 11.89 -5.90 10.77
N ASP A 80 12.56 -6.60 11.68
CA ASP A 80 13.85 -7.24 11.39
C ASP A 80 13.72 -8.31 10.29
N ARG A 81 12.61 -9.04 10.27
CA ARG A 81 12.32 -10.01 9.20
C ARG A 81 12.07 -9.34 7.86
N LEU A 82 11.40 -8.18 7.85
CA LEU A 82 11.17 -7.40 6.63
C LEU A 82 12.50 -6.87 6.07
N VAL A 83 13.38 -6.34 6.92
CA VAL A 83 14.73 -5.89 6.52
C VAL A 83 15.54 -7.05 5.95
N ALA A 84 15.55 -8.20 6.63
CA ALA A 84 16.24 -9.40 6.16
C ALA A 84 15.72 -9.84 4.79
N LEU A 85 14.39 -9.90 4.60
CA LEU A 85 13.78 -10.24 3.33
C LEU A 85 14.21 -9.28 2.20
N ILE A 86 14.20 -7.97 2.45
CA ILE A 86 14.61 -6.98 1.44
C ILE A 86 16.10 -7.16 1.09
N ARG A 87 16.98 -7.36 2.08
CA ARG A 87 18.43 -7.56 1.86
C ARG A 87 18.76 -8.86 1.13
N GLU A 88 18.04 -9.93 1.44
CA GLU A 88 18.25 -11.27 0.85
C GLU A 88 17.65 -11.36 -0.56
N TRP A 89 16.40 -10.94 -0.71
CA TRP A 89 15.66 -11.07 -1.96
C TRP A 89 16.03 -9.99 -2.99
N LYS A 90 16.49 -8.82 -2.51
CA LYS A 90 16.96 -7.66 -3.31
C LYS A 90 15.93 -7.23 -4.36
N PRO A 91 14.73 -6.76 -3.95
CA PRO A 91 13.73 -6.28 -4.89
C PRO A 91 14.23 -5.06 -5.67
N ASP A 92 13.89 -4.99 -6.96
CA ASP A 92 13.96 -3.75 -7.74
C ASP A 92 12.81 -2.81 -7.36
N SER A 93 11.66 -3.39 -6.97
CA SER A 93 10.46 -2.64 -6.61
C SER A 93 9.61 -3.37 -5.58
N VAL A 94 8.84 -2.60 -4.82
CA VAL A 94 7.81 -3.10 -3.89
C VAL A 94 6.47 -2.50 -4.29
N VAL A 95 5.46 -3.35 -4.43
CA VAL A 95 4.06 -2.93 -4.55
C VAL A 95 3.37 -3.16 -3.22
N HIS A 96 2.86 -2.09 -2.60
CA HIS A 96 2.30 -2.12 -1.26
C HIS A 96 0.76 -2.08 -1.28
N PHE A 97 0.14 -3.25 -1.07
CA PHE A 97 -1.29 -3.42 -0.83
C PHE A 97 -1.61 -3.90 0.60
N ALA A 98 -0.60 -4.02 1.49
CA ALA A 98 -0.73 -4.69 2.79
C ALA A 98 -1.38 -3.82 3.86
N GLU A 99 -2.63 -3.42 3.63
CA GLU A 99 -3.37 -2.50 4.48
C GLU A 99 -4.86 -2.85 4.62
N GLN A 100 -5.46 -2.41 5.72
CA GLN A 100 -6.90 -2.48 5.91
C GLN A 100 -7.55 -1.41 5.03
N ARG A 101 -8.29 -1.86 4.01
CA ARG A 101 -8.80 -1.00 2.91
C ARG A 101 -10.28 -0.62 2.95
N ALA A 102 -11.07 -1.23 3.83
CA ALA A 102 -12.52 -1.06 3.84
C ALA A 102 -12.93 0.12 4.73
N ALA A 103 -13.48 1.17 4.12
CA ALA A 103 -14.03 2.31 4.84
C ALA A 103 -15.14 1.90 5.84
N PRO A 104 -16.14 1.06 5.49
CA PRO A 104 -17.15 0.62 6.47
C PRO A 104 -16.54 -0.15 7.65
N TYR A 105 -15.57 -1.03 7.39
CA TYR A 105 -14.85 -1.77 8.43
C TYR A 105 -14.15 -0.81 9.39
N SER A 106 -13.41 0.16 8.86
CA SER A 106 -12.69 1.16 9.65
C SER A 106 -13.59 2.00 10.57
N MET A 107 -14.89 2.05 10.29
CA MET A 107 -15.86 2.85 11.04
C MET A 107 -16.75 2.01 11.96
N LYS A 108 -16.67 0.67 11.90
CA LYS A 108 -17.61 -0.25 12.55
C LYS A 108 -17.61 -0.17 14.08
N SER A 109 -16.43 -0.09 14.70
CA SER A 109 -16.31 0.07 16.16
C SER A 109 -14.97 0.70 16.54
N ALA A 110 -14.83 1.11 17.80
CA ALA A 110 -13.56 1.68 18.31
C ALA A 110 -12.36 0.75 18.05
N ARG A 111 -12.53 -0.57 18.24
CA ARG A 111 -11.47 -1.55 17.97
C ARG A 111 -11.05 -1.55 16.49
N HIS A 112 -12.00 -1.42 15.57
CA HIS A 112 -11.72 -1.41 14.13
C HIS A 112 -11.03 -0.11 13.69
N LYS A 113 -11.40 1.03 14.30
CA LYS A 113 -10.73 2.31 14.10
C LYS A 113 -9.26 2.21 14.51
N LEU A 114 -9.01 1.72 15.73
CA LEU A 114 -7.67 1.54 16.28
C LEU A 114 -6.84 0.58 15.43
N TYR A 115 -7.41 -0.57 15.05
CA TYR A 115 -6.75 -1.53 14.18
C TYR A 115 -6.40 -0.94 12.82
N THR A 116 -7.30 -0.17 12.19
CA THR A 116 -7.02 0.42 10.87
C THR A 116 -5.84 1.39 10.93
N VAL A 117 -5.79 2.25 11.95
CA VAL A 117 -4.67 3.19 12.14
C VAL A 117 -3.38 2.45 12.46
N ASP A 118 -3.42 1.52 13.43
CA ASP A 118 -2.25 0.74 13.84
C ASP A 118 -1.69 -0.10 12.70
N ASN A 119 -2.54 -0.79 11.94
CA ASN A 119 -2.10 -1.64 10.85
C ASN A 119 -1.51 -0.82 9.70
N ASN A 120 -2.24 0.19 9.21
CA ASN A 120 -1.84 0.87 7.99
C ASN A 120 -0.57 1.70 8.17
N LEU A 121 -0.56 2.56 9.20
CA LEU A 121 0.57 3.47 9.41
C LEU A 121 1.84 2.71 9.79
N ASN A 122 1.75 1.66 10.61
CA ASN A 122 2.93 0.85 10.92
C ASN A 122 3.39 0.05 9.71
N ALA A 123 2.49 -0.52 8.91
CA ALA A 123 2.88 -1.26 7.71
C ALA A 123 3.67 -0.38 6.74
N THR A 124 3.13 0.81 6.45
CA THR A 124 3.79 1.79 5.57
C THR A 124 5.10 2.30 6.17
N ASN A 125 5.10 2.74 7.43
CA ASN A 125 6.31 3.27 8.07
C ASN A 125 7.42 2.21 8.20
N HIS A 126 7.09 0.98 8.57
CA HIS A 126 8.06 -0.12 8.65
C HIS A 126 8.65 -0.44 7.27
N LEU A 127 7.84 -0.40 6.21
CA LEU A 127 8.34 -0.62 4.85
C LEU A 127 9.33 0.46 4.43
N LEU A 128 8.97 1.73 4.62
CA LEU A 128 9.83 2.87 4.29
C LEU A 128 11.15 2.78 5.06
N ALA A 129 11.09 2.60 6.37
CA ALA A 129 12.26 2.43 7.22
C ALA A 129 13.08 1.19 6.82
N ALA A 130 12.45 0.08 6.44
CA ALA A 130 13.16 -1.13 6.04
C ALA A 130 13.87 -0.98 4.69
N ILE A 131 13.32 -0.20 3.76
CA ILE A 131 14.00 0.15 2.50
C ILE A 131 15.26 0.98 2.82
N VAL A 132 15.13 2.02 3.67
CA VAL A 132 16.28 2.84 4.09
C VAL A 132 17.34 1.98 4.76
N GLU A 133 16.96 1.19 5.78
CA GLU A 133 17.86 0.31 6.53
C GLU A 133 18.52 -0.75 5.62
N SER A 134 17.83 -1.22 4.58
CA SER A 134 18.41 -2.19 3.65
C SER A 134 19.60 -1.65 2.86
N GLY A 135 19.69 -0.33 2.66
CA GLY A 135 20.68 0.32 1.81
C GLY A 135 20.52 0.04 0.32
N LEU A 136 19.36 -0.48 -0.12
CA LEU A 136 19.06 -0.79 -1.52
C LEU A 136 18.25 0.33 -2.18
N ASP A 137 18.49 0.57 -3.47
CA ASP A 137 17.64 1.46 -4.30
C ASP A 137 16.38 0.73 -4.76
N VAL A 138 15.34 0.76 -3.91
CA VAL A 138 14.06 0.09 -4.16
C VAL A 138 13.00 1.14 -4.50
N HIS A 139 12.27 0.93 -5.60
CA HIS A 139 11.10 1.76 -5.92
C HIS A 139 9.85 1.26 -5.20
N LEU A 140 9.20 2.13 -4.44
CA LEU A 140 7.89 1.86 -3.83
C LEU A 140 6.76 2.34 -4.73
N ALA A 141 5.87 1.43 -5.13
CA ALA A 141 4.55 1.74 -5.67
C ALA A 141 3.49 1.45 -4.59
N HIS A 142 2.90 2.50 -4.03
CA HIS A 142 1.88 2.40 -3.00
C HIS A 142 0.47 2.53 -3.60
N LEU A 143 -0.48 1.78 -3.06
CA LEU A 143 -1.89 1.94 -3.41
C LEU A 143 -2.57 2.98 -2.53
N GLY A 144 -2.63 4.22 -3.01
CA GLY A 144 -3.45 5.27 -2.43
C GLY A 144 -4.94 5.14 -2.75
N THR A 145 -5.68 6.22 -2.60
CA THR A 145 -7.12 6.26 -2.91
C THR A 145 -7.54 7.66 -3.33
N MET A 146 -8.41 7.78 -4.32
CA MET A 146 -9.04 9.07 -4.66
C MET A 146 -9.86 9.65 -3.48
N GLY A 147 -10.25 8.83 -2.51
CA GLY A 147 -11.00 9.27 -1.33
C GLY A 147 -10.22 10.19 -0.39
N VAL A 148 -8.90 10.38 -0.57
CA VAL A 148 -8.11 11.38 0.18
C VAL A 148 -8.55 12.81 -0.14
N TYR A 149 -9.07 13.05 -1.35
CA TYR A 149 -9.55 14.35 -1.79
C TYR A 149 -10.96 14.71 -1.29
N GLY A 150 -11.66 13.73 -0.69
CA GLY A 150 -13.05 13.88 -0.30
C GLY A 150 -14.04 13.82 -1.47
N TYR A 151 -15.32 13.94 -1.15
CA TYR A 151 -16.43 13.80 -2.11
C TYR A 151 -17.04 15.15 -2.54
N THR A 152 -16.52 16.26 -2.04
CA THR A 152 -16.95 17.61 -2.37
C THR A 152 -15.80 18.35 -3.05
N THR A 153 -15.85 18.49 -4.36
CA THR A 153 -14.99 19.44 -5.06
C THR A 153 -15.64 20.81 -4.97
N ALA A 154 -14.93 21.82 -4.45
CA ALA A 154 -15.42 23.20 -4.41
C ALA A 154 -15.45 23.84 -5.82
N GLY A 155 -15.94 23.12 -6.83
CA GLY A 155 -15.82 23.46 -8.25
C GLY A 155 -14.42 23.30 -8.84
N LEU A 156 -13.45 22.81 -8.06
CA LEU A 156 -12.05 22.66 -8.47
C LEU A 156 -11.81 21.32 -9.16
N ARG A 157 -11.00 21.34 -10.21
CA ARG A 157 -10.42 20.11 -10.79
C ARG A 157 -9.43 19.54 -9.78
N ILE A 158 -9.65 18.29 -9.35
CA ILE A 158 -8.75 17.59 -8.44
C ILE A 158 -7.39 17.40 -9.15
N PRO A 159 -6.28 17.88 -8.58
CA PRO A 159 -4.95 17.67 -9.15
C PRO A 159 -4.37 16.32 -8.73
N GLU A 160 -3.32 15.88 -9.42
CA GLU A 160 -2.59 14.66 -9.10
C GLU A 160 -1.58 14.92 -7.96
N GLY A 161 -2.11 15.01 -6.74
CA GLY A 161 -1.35 15.04 -5.48
C GLY A 161 -0.97 16.43 -4.98
N TYR A 162 -0.61 17.34 -5.88
CA TYR A 162 -0.05 18.63 -5.52
C TYR A 162 -0.85 19.82 -6.07
N LEU A 163 -0.82 20.93 -5.34
CA LEU A 163 -1.45 22.18 -5.70
C LEU A 163 -0.42 23.30 -5.67
N LYS A 164 -0.28 24.01 -6.80
CA LYS A 164 0.47 25.26 -6.84
C LYS A 164 -0.35 26.35 -6.14
N VAL A 165 0.24 26.98 -5.13
CA VAL A 165 -0.38 28.05 -4.34
C VAL A 165 0.54 29.26 -4.28
N THR A 166 -0.06 30.44 -4.13
CA THR A 166 0.64 31.67 -3.77
C THR A 166 0.36 31.95 -2.31
N VAL A 167 1.41 32.12 -1.51
CA VAL A 167 1.32 32.44 -0.09
C VAL A 167 1.93 33.80 0.17
N ASP A 168 1.19 34.66 0.86
CA ASP A 168 1.69 35.95 1.30
C ASP A 168 2.72 35.76 2.41
N THR A 169 3.90 36.35 2.24
CA THR A 169 5.00 36.34 3.22
C THR A 169 5.42 37.76 3.56
N ASP A 170 6.22 37.92 4.61
CA ASP A 170 6.80 39.21 5.00
C ASP A 170 7.68 39.84 3.89
N PHE A 171 8.12 39.04 2.91
CA PHE A 171 8.92 39.48 1.75
C PHE A 171 8.09 39.63 0.47
N GLY A 172 6.77 39.54 0.56
CA GLY A 172 5.83 39.57 -0.56
C GLY A 172 5.26 38.18 -0.92
N PRO A 173 4.40 38.10 -1.96
CA PRO A 173 3.81 36.83 -2.38
C PRO A 173 4.87 35.86 -2.90
N ALA A 174 4.86 34.63 -2.39
CA ALA A 174 5.74 33.54 -2.80
C ALA A 174 4.91 32.39 -3.40
N GLU A 175 5.33 31.88 -4.56
CA GLU A 175 4.76 30.66 -5.12
C GLU A 175 5.40 29.42 -4.49
N GLN A 176 4.57 28.46 -4.10
CA GLN A 176 5.02 27.15 -3.64
C GLN A 176 4.07 26.05 -4.08
N GLU A 177 4.55 24.81 -4.06
CA GLU A 177 3.76 23.62 -4.30
C GLU A 177 3.52 22.91 -2.97
N ILE A 178 2.25 22.66 -2.65
CA ILE A 178 1.84 21.96 -1.43
C ILE A 178 1.09 20.69 -1.80
N LEU A 179 0.99 19.75 -0.86
CA LEU A 179 0.03 18.66 -0.99
C LEU A 179 -1.38 19.25 -1.09
N PHE A 180 -2.19 18.72 -2.01
CA PHE A 180 -3.57 19.13 -2.11
C PHE A 180 -4.28 18.88 -0.77
N PRO A 181 -5.02 19.86 -0.23
CA PRO A 181 -5.65 19.73 1.09
C PRO A 181 -6.54 18.48 1.16
N PRO A 182 -6.22 17.51 2.04
CA PRO A 182 -6.99 16.29 2.13
C PRO A 182 -8.31 16.51 2.87
N ASN A 183 -9.34 15.75 2.51
CA ASN A 183 -10.65 15.77 3.16
C ASN A 183 -11.26 14.35 3.27
N PRO A 184 -10.64 13.44 4.04
CA PRO A 184 -11.02 12.04 4.07
C PRO A 184 -12.37 11.80 4.76
N GLY A 185 -13.22 10.96 4.17
CA GLY A 185 -14.54 10.62 4.71
C GLY A 185 -14.60 9.48 5.73
N SER A 186 -13.47 8.82 6.04
CA SER A 186 -13.41 7.70 7.00
C SER A 186 -12.01 7.53 7.59
N ILE A 187 -11.87 6.69 8.63
CA ILE A 187 -10.56 6.36 9.22
C ILE A 187 -9.62 5.73 8.19
N TYR A 188 -10.12 4.84 7.33
CA TYR A 188 -9.32 4.30 6.22
C TYR A 188 -8.78 5.39 5.27
N HIS A 189 -9.62 6.33 4.83
CA HIS A 189 -9.14 7.39 3.93
C HIS A 189 -8.17 8.35 4.64
N MET A 190 -8.35 8.54 5.96
CA MET A 190 -7.45 9.32 6.78
C MET A 190 -6.07 8.67 6.88
N THR A 191 -5.97 7.35 7.08
CA THR A 191 -4.66 6.68 7.11
C THR A 191 -3.92 6.82 5.78
N LYS A 192 -4.63 6.74 4.65
CA LYS A 192 -4.05 6.99 3.32
C LYS A 192 -3.56 8.42 3.11
N THR A 193 -4.24 9.39 3.71
CA THR A 193 -3.74 10.77 3.74
C THR A 193 -2.45 10.89 4.54
N GLN A 194 -2.35 10.16 5.65
CA GLN A 194 -1.16 10.15 6.50
C GLN A 194 0.01 9.43 5.83
N ASP A 195 -0.24 8.37 5.04
CA ASP A 195 0.79 7.72 4.21
C ASP A 195 1.43 8.71 3.24
N ALA A 196 0.66 9.59 2.59
CA ALA A 196 1.20 10.62 1.70
C ALA A 196 2.18 11.57 2.41
N LEU A 197 1.93 11.89 3.69
CA LEU A 197 2.86 12.68 4.51
C LEU A 197 4.16 11.91 4.80
N LEU A 198 4.06 10.60 5.09
CA LEU A 198 5.23 9.74 5.25
C LEU A 198 6.04 9.72 3.95
N PHE A 199 5.40 9.55 2.80
CA PHE A 199 6.09 9.51 1.51
C PHE A 199 6.83 10.81 1.20
N GLN A 200 6.19 11.97 1.41
CA GLN A 200 6.86 13.24 1.21
C GLN A 200 8.09 13.40 2.11
N PHE A 201 7.98 12.97 3.38
CA PHE A 201 9.09 13.02 4.32
C PHE A 201 10.26 12.13 3.90
N TYR A 202 10.02 10.83 3.67
CA TYR A 202 11.06 9.88 3.32
C TYR A 202 11.66 10.12 1.93
N ALA A 203 10.87 10.58 0.96
CA ALA A 203 11.40 10.97 -0.36
C ALA A 203 12.34 12.17 -0.24
N ARG A 204 12.00 13.16 0.59
CA ARG A 204 12.82 14.37 0.79
C ARG A 204 14.07 14.09 1.63
N ASN A 205 13.94 13.33 2.71
CA ASN A 205 14.97 13.22 3.74
C ASN A 205 15.88 12.01 3.53
N ASP A 206 15.33 10.90 3.05
CA ASP A 206 16.03 9.64 2.84
C ASP A 206 16.24 9.31 1.35
N GLY A 207 15.72 10.15 0.45
CA GLY A 207 15.90 9.99 -1.00
C GLY A 207 15.13 8.83 -1.62
N LEU A 208 14.10 8.31 -0.92
CA LEU A 208 13.33 7.18 -1.43
C LEU A 208 12.56 7.52 -2.71
N ARG A 209 12.55 6.58 -3.65
CA ARG A 209 11.72 6.63 -4.85
C ARG A 209 10.34 6.07 -4.54
N ILE A 210 9.32 6.92 -4.59
CA ILE A 210 7.95 6.55 -4.21
C ILE A 210 6.98 7.04 -5.27
N THR A 211 6.01 6.19 -5.62
CA THR A 211 4.86 6.54 -6.46
C THR A 211 3.60 6.18 -5.69
N ASP A 212 2.79 7.18 -5.40
CA ASP A 212 1.49 6.99 -4.75
C ASP A 212 0.38 6.94 -5.80
N LEU A 213 -0.30 5.79 -5.90
CA LEU A 213 -1.33 5.54 -6.91
C LEU A 213 -2.70 5.81 -6.31
N HIS A 214 -3.24 7.02 -6.50
CA HIS A 214 -4.61 7.35 -6.09
C HIS A 214 -5.65 6.62 -6.96
N GLN A 215 -5.94 5.37 -6.60
CA GLN A 215 -6.86 4.52 -7.34
C GLN A 215 -8.32 4.93 -7.11
N GLY A 216 -9.14 4.78 -8.14
CA GLY A 216 -10.60 4.86 -8.05
C GLY A 216 -11.22 3.64 -7.33
N ILE A 217 -12.54 3.50 -7.42
CA ILE A 217 -13.27 2.40 -6.77
C ILE A 217 -12.92 1.07 -7.43
N VAL A 218 -12.66 0.04 -6.61
CA VAL A 218 -12.41 -1.35 -7.03
C VAL A 218 -13.17 -2.33 -6.16
#